data_AF-A0A849DF99-F1
#
_entry.id   AF-A0A849DF99-F1
#
_cell.length_a   1.000
_cell.length_b   1.000
_cell.length_c   1.000
_cell.angle_alpha   90.00
_cell.angle_beta   90.00
_cell.angle_gamma   90.00
#
_symmetry.space_group_name_H-M   'P 1'
#
loop_
_entity.id
_entity.type
_entity.pdbx_description
1 polymer ?
#
loop_
_entity_poly.entity_id
_entity_poly.type
_entity_poly.pdbx_seq_one_letter_code
_entity_poly.pdbx_strand_id
1 'polypeptide(L)' 'MKFKLTQLPVEDSKADIEVIIVIDKNKGHVFVQDKKLLKKAGFTGGQDETSLLVSKDRLYVGADSTHPK' A
#
# COMPACT_ATOMS: atom_id res chain seq x y z
N MET A 1 -10.89 -0.89 17.16
CA MET A 1 -10.00 -0.04 16.34
C MET A 1 -10.52 1.39 16.38
N LYS A 2 -9.66 2.40 16.55
CA LYS A 2 -10.06 3.82 16.58
C LYS A 2 -9.59 4.48 15.29
N PHE A 3 -10.48 5.12 14.55
CA PHE A 3 -10.16 5.82 13.32
C PHE A 3 -10.15 7.33 13.57
N LYS A 4 -9.16 8.02 12.99
CA LYS A 4 -9.10 9.47 12.96
C LYS A 4 -8.97 9.90 11.51
N LEU A 5 -9.92 10.70 11.06
CA LEU A 5 -9.87 11.33 9.74
C LEU A 5 -9.08 12.65 9.86
N THR A 6 -8.34 12.99 8.82
CA THR A 6 -7.55 14.21 8.75
C THR A 6 -7.55 14.74 7.31
N GLN A 7 -7.38 16.05 7.16
CA GLN A 7 -7.18 16.71 5.86
C GLN A 7 -5.69 16.95 5.57
N LEU A 8 -4.81 16.60 6.51
CA LEU A 8 -3.37 16.68 6.29
C LEU A 8 -2.95 15.76 5.13
N PRO A 9 -2.00 16.19 4.29
CA PRO A 9 -1.32 15.31 3.35
C PRO A 9 -0.80 14.04 4.02
N VAL A 10 -0.73 12.93 3.26
CA VAL A 10 -0.26 11.63 3.78
C VAL A 10 1.18 11.73 4.31
N GLU A 11 2.03 12.50 3.63
CA GLU A 11 3.42 12.77 4.01
C GLU A 11 3.57 13.52 5.35
N ASP A 12 2.55 14.26 5.76
CA ASP A 12 2.50 14.98 7.04
C ASP A 12 1.92 14.13 8.18
N SER A 13 1.43 12.92 7.86
CA SER A 13 0.87 12.01 8.86
C SER A 13 1.98 11.34 9.68
N LYS A 14 1.89 11.44 11.01
CA LYS A 14 2.79 10.71 11.92
C LYS A 14 2.15 9.37 12.27
N ALA A 15 2.58 8.31 11.61
CA ALA A 15 2.15 6.94 11.85
C ALA A 15 3.35 5.98 11.82
N ASP A 16 3.24 4.86 12.55
CA ASP A 16 4.30 3.85 12.58
C ASP A 16 4.39 3.04 11.28
N ILE A 17 3.27 2.90 10.55
CA ILE A 17 3.18 2.19 9.27
C ILE A 17 2.23 2.92 8.32
N GLU A 18 2.65 3.07 7.07
CA GLU A 18 1.82 3.50 5.94
C GLU A 18 1.24 2.26 5.23
N VAL A 19 -0.08 2.24 5.03
CA VAL A 19 -0.77 1.15 4.31
C VAL A 19 -1.19 1.64 2.93
N ILE A 20 -0.71 0.96 1.88
CA ILE A 20 -0.97 1.29 0.49
C ILE A 20 -1.73 0.14 -0.16
N ILE A 21 -2.98 0.40 -0.56
CA ILE A 21 -3.81 -0.58 -1.26
C ILE A 21 -3.58 -0.44 -2.77
N VAL A 22 -3.11 -1.52 -3.40
CA VAL A 22 -2.83 -1.61 -4.84
C VAL A 22 -4.02 -2.28 -5.51
N ILE A 23 -4.86 -1.47 -6.16
CA ILE A 23 -6.06 -1.93 -6.87
C ILE A 23 -5.70 -2.37 -8.29
N ASP A 24 -6.26 -3.49 -8.74
CA ASP A 24 -6.14 -4.00 -10.12
C ASP A 24 -4.68 -4.07 -10.59
N LYS A 25 -3.80 -4.52 -9.69
CA LYS A 25 -2.35 -4.64 -9.93
C LYS A 25 -1.69 -3.33 -10.42
N ASN A 26 -2.32 -2.17 -10.20
CA ASN A 26 -1.85 -0.88 -10.68
C ASN A 26 -0.66 -0.37 -9.85
N LYS A 27 0.54 -0.81 -10.22
CA LYS A 27 1.82 -0.33 -9.66
C LYS A 27 2.29 1.00 -10.28
N GLY A 28 1.45 1.64 -11.09
CA GLY A 28 1.71 2.94 -11.72
C GLY A 28 1.44 4.13 -10.81
N HIS A 29 0.58 3.97 -9.81
CA HIS A 29 0.12 5.04 -8.94
C HIS A 29 1.26 5.73 -8.15
N VAL A 30 1.10 7.02 -7.85
CA VAL A 30 2.12 7.87 -7.21
C VAL A 30 2.52 7.39 -5.82
N PHE A 31 1.59 6.75 -5.09
CA PHE A 31 1.86 6.17 -3.77
C PHE A 31 2.63 4.84 -3.85
N VAL A 32 2.73 4.21 -5.02
CA VAL A 32 3.57 3.01 -5.21
C VAL A 32 5.01 3.42 -5.51
N GLN A 33 5.73 3.79 -4.45
CA GLN A 33 7.08 4.34 -4.54
C GLN A 33 8.16 3.25 -4.70
N ASP A 34 7.98 2.09 -4.07
CA ASP A 34 9.03 1.07 -3.90
C ASP A 34 9.09 0.00 -5.00
N LYS A 35 8.79 0.37 -6.26
CA LYS A 35 8.57 -0.57 -7.38
C LYS A 35 9.69 -1.61 -7.56
N LYS A 36 10.96 -1.21 -7.41
CA LYS A 36 12.11 -2.11 -7.54
C LYS A 36 12.17 -3.15 -6.41
N LEU A 37 11.87 -2.74 -5.18
CA LEU A 37 11.86 -3.63 -4.02
C LEU A 37 10.67 -4.58 -4.09
N LEU A 38 9.49 -4.08 -4.45
CA LEU A 38 8.29 -4.89 -4.67
C LEU A 38 8.53 -5.97 -5.73
N LYS A 39 9.17 -5.62 -6.85
CA LYS A 39 9.53 -6.59 -7.88
C LYS A 39 10.49 -7.66 -7.35
N LYS A 40 11.48 -7.29 -6.54
CA LYS A 40 12.43 -8.24 -5.92
C LYS A 40 11.74 -9.14 -4.88
N ALA A 41 10.77 -8.61 -4.15
CA ALA A 41 9.96 -9.35 -3.19
C ALA A 41 8.94 -10.29 -3.86
N GLY A 42 8.81 -10.24 -5.19
CA GLY A 42 7.83 -11.04 -5.93
C GLY A 42 6.41 -10.48 -5.89
N PHE A 43 6.20 -9.27 -5.35
CA PHE A 43 4.88 -8.70 -5.16
C PHE A 43 4.19 -8.39 -6.50
N THR A 44 3.07 -9.06 -6.76
CA THR A 44 2.31 -8.91 -8.00
C THR A 44 1.21 -7.87 -7.90
N GLY A 45 0.64 -7.68 -6.71
CA GLY A 45 -0.53 -6.86 -6.44
C GLY A 45 -1.85 -7.62 -6.62
N GLY A 46 -1.84 -8.96 -6.52
CA GLY A 46 -3.04 -9.79 -6.60
C GLY A 46 -3.91 -9.70 -5.34
N GLN A 47 -5.16 -10.16 -5.44
CA GLN A 47 -6.07 -10.24 -4.30
C GLN A 47 -5.44 -10.90 -3.07
N ASP A 48 -5.61 -10.26 -1.92
CA ASP A 48 -5.13 -10.71 -0.59
C ASP A 48 -3.60 -10.85 -0.47
N GLU A 49 -2.85 -10.43 -1.50
CA GLU A 49 -1.39 -10.44 -1.47
C GLU A 49 -0.86 -9.27 -0.63
N THR A 50 0.09 -9.54 0.27
CA THR A 50 0.70 -8.50 1.11
C THR A 50 2.22 -8.48 1.00
N SER A 51 2.81 -7.28 1.00
CA SER A 51 4.26 -7.10 1.06
C SER A 51 4.61 -5.99 2.05
N LEU A 52 5.22 -6.37 3.17
CA LEU A 52 5.76 -5.44 4.17
C LEU A 52 7.22 -5.10 3.85
N LEU A 53 7.50 -3.82 3.60
CA LEU A 53 8.85 -3.29 3.47
C LEU A 53 9.27 -2.66 4.80
N VAL A 54 9.86 -3.47 5.68
CA VAL A 54 10.22 -3.07 7.06
C VAL A 54 11.13 -1.84 7.10
N SER A 55 12.10 -1.73 6.19
CA SER A 55 13.01 -0.57 6.13
C SER A 55 12.37 0.72 5.62
N LYS A 56 11.08 0.67 5.25
CA LYS A 56 10.30 1.77 4.70
C LYS A 56 9.03 2.05 5.50
N ASP A 57 8.75 1.25 6.54
CA ASP A 57 7.51 1.35 7.32
C ASP A 57 6.25 1.32 6.45
N ARG A 58 6.27 0.50 5.37
CA ARG A 58 5.20 0.43 4.37
C ARG A 58 4.67 -0.97 4.18
N LEU A 59 3.35 -1.10 4.27
CA LEU A 59 2.61 -2.31 3.95
C LEU A 59 1.83 -2.11 2.64
N TYR A 60 2.18 -2.90 1.63
CA TYR A 60 1.44 -2.97 0.38
C TYR A 60 0.43 -4.12 0.44
N VAL A 61 -0.82 -3.86 0.05
CA VAL A 61 -1.91 -4.83 0.02
C VAL A 61 -2.52 -4.85 -1.37
N GLY A 62 -2.49 -5.99 -2.06
CA GLY A 62 -3.13 -6.16 -3.35
C GLY A 62 -4.63 -6.43 -3.21
N ALA A 63 -5.42 -5.83 -4.08
CA ALA A 63 -6.84 -6.10 -4.20
C ALA A 63 -7.27 -5.98 -5.66
N ASP A 64 -8.11 -6.90 -6.12
CA ASP A 64 -8.57 -6.91 -7.51
C ASP A 64 -9.57 -5.78 -7.78
N SER A 65 -10.35 -5.36 -6.78
CA SER A 65 -11.30 -4.26 -6.93
C SER A 65 -11.63 -3.56 -5.60
N THR A 66 -12.23 -2.38 -5.69
CA THR A 66 -12.72 -1.61 -4.52
C THR A 66 -14.12 -2.03 -4.06
N HIS A 67 -14.77 -2.94 -4.77
CA HIS A 67 -16.12 -3.39 -4.46
C HIS A 67 -16.10 -4.88 -4.09
N PRO A 68 -16.78 -5.30 -3.01
CA PRO A 68 -17.06 -6.71 -2.82
C PRO A 68 -17.94 -7.20 -3.97
N LYS A 69 -17.61 -8.36 -4.55
CA LYS A 69 -18.52 -9.07 -5.46
C LYS A 69 -19.71 -9.63 -4.71
#